data_AF-A0A9Q3BLL0-F1
#
_entry.id   AF-A0A9Q3BLL0-F1
#
_cell.length_a   1.000
_cell.length_b   1.000
_cell.length_c   1.000
_cell.angle_alpha   90.00
_cell.angle_beta   90.00
_cell.angle_gamma   90.00
#
_symmetry.space_group_name_H-M   'P 1'
#
loop_
_entity.id
_entity.type
_entity.pdbx_description
1 polymer ?
#
loop_
_entity_poly.entity_id
_entity_poly.type
_entity_poly.pdbx_seq_one_letter_code
_entity_poly.pdbx_strand_id
1 'polypeptide(L)'
;MTSLPLHSKRLYQEFVIDLYIFVESSRLRYIRSNQRQLKVEIYQGITETLEDEGHIDVKKIILPSTFIGGPRSMLQLYQDAMALVKLYGKPSLFITMIANLRWPEIKDCLVGNQVPSD
;
A
#
# COMPACT_ATOMS: atom_id res chain seq x y z
N MET A 1 9.47 -7.50 -34.29
CA MET A 1 8.48 -8.39 -33.64
C MET A 1 8.60 -8.32 -32.12
N THR A 2 8.31 -7.17 -31.49
CA THR A 2 8.45 -7.02 -30.01
C THR A 2 7.52 -5.96 -29.41
N SER A 3 6.27 -5.82 -29.88
CA SER A 3 5.32 -4.83 -29.32
C SER A 3 3.88 -5.32 -29.12
N LEU A 4 3.63 -6.63 -29.24
CA LEU A 4 2.29 -7.20 -29.03
C LEU A 4 1.71 -7.00 -27.62
N PRO A 5 2.46 -7.10 -26.50
CA PRO A 5 1.84 -7.00 -25.18
C PRO A 5 1.37 -5.57 -24.83
N LEU A 6 2.02 -4.52 -25.36
CA LEU A 6 1.67 -3.13 -25.03
C LEU A 6 0.39 -2.65 -25.75
N HIS A 7 0.00 -3.29 -26.85
CA HIS A 7 -1.18 -2.89 -27.63
C HIS A 7 -2.49 -3.53 -27.15
N SER A 8 -2.43 -4.55 -26.30
CA SER A 8 -3.61 -5.24 -25.79
C SER A 8 -4.02 -4.66 -24.44
N LYS A 9 -4.85 -3.61 -24.46
CA LYS A 9 -5.26 -2.82 -23.28
C LYS A 9 -5.62 -3.68 -22.06
N ARG A 10 -6.70 -4.47 -22.17
CA ARG A 10 -7.25 -5.26 -21.06
C ARG A 10 -6.38 -6.46 -20.70
N LEU A 11 -5.86 -7.19 -21.69
CA LEU A 11 -5.03 -8.38 -21.44
C LEU A 11 -3.72 -8.03 -20.72
N TYR A 12 -3.14 -6.87 -21.05
CA TYR A 12 -1.96 -6.37 -20.36
C TYR A 12 -2.25 -6.00 -18.91
N GLN A 13 -3.39 -5.35 -18.64
CA GLN A 13 -3.82 -5.03 -17.28
C GLN A 13 -4.02 -6.29 -16.43
N GLU A 14 -4.71 -7.31 -16.98
CA GLU A 14 -4.89 -8.60 -16.32
C GLU A 14 -3.54 -9.27 -16.02
N PHE A 15 -2.62 -9.29 -16.99
CA PHE A 15 -1.27 -9.82 -16.79
C PHE A 15 -0.46 -9.10 -15.69
N VAL A 16 -0.53 -7.76 -15.65
CA VAL A 16 0.16 -6.96 -14.62
C VAL A 16 -0.42 -7.25 -13.23
N ILE A 17 -1.75 -7.36 -13.11
CA ILE A 17 -2.43 -7.68 -11.86
C ILE A 17 -2.05 -9.09 -11.41
N ASP A 18 -2.04 -10.07 -12.30
CA ASP A 18 -1.66 -11.45 -11.98
C ASP A 18 -0.22 -11.55 -11.49
N LEU A 19 0.71 -10.83 -12.13
CA LEU A 19 2.10 -10.76 -11.70
C LEU A 19 2.23 -10.12 -10.31
N TYR A 20 1.50 -9.03 -10.08
CA TYR A 20 1.46 -8.36 -8.78
C TYR A 20 0.94 -9.30 -7.67
N ILE A 21 -0.18 -9.98 -7.91
CA ILE A 21 -0.78 -10.94 -6.97
C ILE A 21 0.21 -12.07 -6.66
N PHE A 22 0.95 -12.56 -7.66
CA PHE A 22 1.94 -13.61 -7.47
C PHE A 22 3.08 -13.17 -6.54
N VAL A 23 3.62 -11.97 -6.76
CA VAL A 23 4.68 -11.39 -5.93
C VAL A 23 4.18 -11.13 -4.51
N GLU A 24 3.00 -10.53 -4.36
CA GLU A 24 2.39 -10.26 -3.05
C GLU A 24 2.10 -11.55 -2.28
N SER A 25 1.58 -12.57 -2.96
CA SER A 25 1.32 -13.89 -2.36
C SER A 25 2.60 -14.53 -1.84
N SER A 26 3.70 -14.41 -2.60
CA SER A 26 5.01 -14.92 -2.20
C SER A 26 5.56 -14.15 -0.99
N ARG A 27 5.38 -12.83 -0.95
CA ARG A 27 5.78 -11.97 0.17
C ARG A 27 4.99 -12.27 1.44
N LEU A 28 3.67 -12.42 1.34
CA LEU A 28 2.82 -12.82 2.47
C LEU A 28 3.17 -14.21 3.00
N ARG A 29 3.48 -15.16 2.10
CA ARG A 29 3.95 -16.49 2.49
C ARG A 29 5.26 -16.41 3.24
N TYR A 30 6.21 -15.59 2.79
CA TYR A 30 7.46 -15.36 3.50
C TYR A 30 7.22 -14.78 4.89
N ILE A 31 6.39 -13.75 5.02
CA ILE A 31 6.04 -13.14 6.31
C ILE A 31 5.43 -14.18 7.25
N ARG A 32 4.53 -15.03 6.75
CA ARG A 32 3.91 -16.11 7.53
C ARG A 32 4.93 -17.15 8.02
N SER A 33 5.87 -17.57 7.17
CA SER A 33 6.88 -18.58 7.50
C SER A 33 7.96 -18.05 8.44
N ASN A 34 8.34 -16.78 8.29
CA ASN A 34 9.46 -16.16 8.98
C ASN A 34 9.06 -15.31 10.20
N GLN A 35 7.85 -15.51 10.75
CA GLN A 35 7.33 -14.77 11.91
C GLN A 35 8.34 -14.71 13.09
N ARG A 36 9.03 -15.82 13.40
CA ARG A 36 10.04 -15.84 14.49
C ARG A 36 11.21 -14.89 14.25
N GLN A 37 11.68 -14.78 12.99
CA GLN A 37 12.78 -13.89 12.62
C GLN A 37 12.35 -12.42 12.58
N LEU A 38 11.06 -12.15 12.32
CA LEU A 38 10.48 -10.80 12.26
C LEU A 38 10.28 -10.14 13.64
N LYS A 39 10.98 -10.60 14.68
CA LYS A 39 10.89 -10.12 16.07
C LYS A 39 9.46 -10.09 16.60
N VAL A 40 8.62 -11.03 16.16
CA VAL A 40 7.22 -11.17 16.61
C VAL A 40 7.13 -11.34 18.13
N GLU A 41 8.14 -11.91 18.77
CA GLU A 41 8.22 -12.09 20.23
C GLU A 41 8.20 -10.76 21.02
N ILE A 42 8.88 -9.72 20.53
CA ILE A 42 8.82 -8.37 21.14
C ILE A 42 7.40 -7.82 21.05
N TYR A 43 6.71 -8.09 19.94
CA TYR A 43 5.34 -7.62 19.73
C TYR A 43 4.32 -8.48 20.47
N GLN A 44 4.58 -9.77 20.66
CA GLN A 44 3.72 -10.69 21.38
C GLN A 44 3.54 -10.20 22.83
N GLY A 45 4.62 -9.82 23.53
CA GLY A 45 4.52 -9.25 24.88
C GLY A 45 3.75 -7.91 24.96
N ILE A 46 3.79 -7.09 23.90
CA ILE A 46 2.99 -5.85 23.81
C ILE A 46 1.51 -6.15 23.53
N THR A 47 1.22 -7.24 22.82
CA THR A 47 -0.16 -7.63 22.49
C THR A 47 -0.82 -8.35 23.66
N GLU A 48 -0.08 -9.20 24.37
CA GLU A 48 -0.52 -9.92 25.57
C GLU A 48 -0.87 -8.96 26.73
N THR A 49 -0.19 -7.81 26.83
CA THR A 49 -0.52 -6.77 27.82
C THR A 49 -1.79 -5.97 27.47
N LEU A 50 -2.31 -6.09 26.25
CA LEU A 50 -3.49 -5.38 25.76
C LEU A 50 -4.73 -6.29 25.62
N GLU A 51 -4.55 -7.61 25.65
CA GLU A 51 -5.57 -8.62 25.35
C GLU A 51 -5.85 -9.53 26.55
N ASP A 52 -6.34 -8.97 27.66
CA ASP A 52 -6.86 -9.75 28.81
C ASP A 52 -8.33 -10.22 28.59
N GLU A 53 -8.88 -10.06 27.38
CA GLU A 53 -10.28 -10.33 27.08
C GLU A 53 -10.43 -11.19 25.80
N GLY A 54 -10.65 -12.49 26.00
CA GLY A 54 -11.26 -13.36 24.98
C GLY A 54 -10.28 -14.19 24.15
N HIS A 55 -9.99 -15.38 24.66
CA HIS A 55 -9.15 -16.40 24.04
C HIS A 55 -9.79 -16.95 22.75
N ILE A 56 -9.29 -16.53 21.59
CA ILE A 56 -9.49 -17.23 20.31
C ILE A 56 -8.11 -17.68 19.85
N ASP A 57 -7.88 -18.99 19.93
CA ASP A 57 -6.62 -19.69 19.64
C ASP A 57 -6.35 -19.79 18.12
N VAL A 58 -6.52 -18.68 17.41
CA VAL A 58 -6.09 -18.52 16.02
C VAL A 58 -4.71 -17.90 16.08
N LYS A 59 -3.70 -18.65 15.62
CA LYS A 59 -2.30 -18.23 15.55
C LYS A 59 -2.19 -16.87 14.85
N LYS A 60 -2.12 -15.79 15.63
CA LYS A 60 -2.13 -14.40 15.13
C LYS A 60 -0.86 -14.17 14.33
N ILE A 61 -0.99 -14.07 13.00
CA ILE A 61 0.13 -13.69 12.12
C ILE A 61 0.25 -12.18 12.19
N ILE A 62 1.40 -11.72 12.65
CA ILE A 62 1.69 -10.32 12.80
C ILE A 62 2.28 -9.80 11.49
N LEU A 63 1.59 -8.83 10.87
CA LEU A 63 2.09 -8.14 9.69
C LEU A 63 3.09 -7.05 10.10
N PRO A 64 4.27 -6.97 9.46
CA PRO A 64 5.22 -5.88 9.68
C PRO A 64 4.68 -4.56 9.09
N SER A 65 5.22 -3.42 9.55
CA SER A 65 4.85 -2.10 9.02
C SER A 65 5.30 -1.87 7.57
N THR A 66 6.22 -2.69 7.06
CA THR A 66 6.61 -2.73 5.65
C THR A 66 5.49 -3.21 4.72
N PHE A 67 4.45 -3.85 5.26
CA PHE A 67 3.27 -4.23 4.49
C PHE A 67 2.32 -3.03 4.34
N ILE A 68 2.35 -2.42 3.15
CA ILE A 68 1.56 -1.23 2.80
C ILE A 68 0.06 -1.55 2.89
N GLY A 69 -0.71 -0.63 3.48
CA GLY A 69 -2.16 -0.78 3.65
C GLY A 69 -2.58 -1.60 4.88
N GLY A 70 -1.61 -2.20 5.60
CA GLY A 70 -1.88 -2.81 6.90
C GLY A 70 -2.06 -1.77 8.02
N PRO A 71 -2.70 -2.15 9.15
CA PRO A 71 -2.94 -1.24 10.27
C PRO A 71 -1.64 -0.63 10.82
N ARG A 72 -0.54 -1.41 10.82
CA ARG A 72 0.77 -0.94 11.28
C ARG A 72 1.47 0.00 10.32
N SER A 73 1.31 -0.22 9.01
CA SER A 73 1.83 0.71 8.01
C SER A 73 1.14 2.07 8.18
N MET A 74 -0.18 2.07 8.35
CA MET A 74 -0.95 3.30 8.60
C MET A 74 -0.53 3.98 9.91
N LEU A 75 -0.36 3.21 11.00
CA LEU A 75 0.08 3.75 12.28
C LEU A 75 1.48 4.36 12.18
N GLN A 76 2.42 3.71 11.49
CA GLN A 76 3.76 4.25 11.29
C GLN A 76 3.71 5.55 10.48
N LEU A 77 2.95 5.59 9.38
CA LEU A 77 2.78 6.80 8.58
C LEU A 77 2.19 7.96 9.41
N TYR A 78 1.24 7.65 10.30
CA TYR A 78 0.69 8.64 11.22
C TYR A 78 1.74 9.16 12.21
N GLN A 79 2.53 8.27 12.81
CA GLN A 79 3.60 8.64 13.73
C GLN A 79 4.67 9.49 13.04
N ASP A 80 5.05 9.14 11.82
CA ASP A 80 5.99 9.91 11.00
C ASP A 80 5.44 11.30 10.68
N ALA A 81 4.16 11.38 10.30
CA ALA A 81 3.48 12.66 10.09
C ALA A 81 3.45 13.51 11.37
N MET A 82 3.15 12.91 12.52
CA MET A 82 3.16 13.61 13.82
C MET A 82 4.56 14.08 14.21
N ALA A 83 5.62 13.33 13.88
CA ALA A 83 6.99 13.75 14.07
C ALA A 83 7.33 14.98 13.21
N LEU A 84 6.87 15.01 11.95
CA LEU A 84 7.01 16.18 11.09
C LEU A 84 6.25 17.39 11.63
N VAL A 85 5.01 17.20 12.11
CA VAL A 85 4.23 18.28 12.73
C VAL A 85 4.92 18.81 13.99
N LYS A 86 5.53 17.95 14.79
CA LYS A 86 6.28 18.35 15.97
C LYS A 86 7.52 19.18 15.61
N LEU A 87 8.20 18.85 14.51
CA LEU A 87 9.43 19.52 14.07
C LEU A 87 9.15 20.85 13.35
N TYR A 88 8.18 20.87 12.44
CA TYR A 88 7.91 21.99 11.54
C TYR A 88 6.66 22.79 11.91
N GLY A 89 5.91 22.36 12.92
CA GLY A 89 4.64 22.97 13.32
C GLY A 89 3.45 22.44 12.51
N LYS A 90 2.27 22.99 12.83
CA LYS A 90 1.01 22.55 12.22
C LYS A 90 0.99 22.90 10.73
N PRO A 91 0.65 21.95 9.83
CA PRO A 91 0.43 22.28 8.43
C PRO A 91 -0.68 23.31 8.31
N SER A 92 -0.39 24.36 7.55
CA SER A 92 -1.32 25.45 7.24
C SER A 92 -1.98 25.26 5.88
N LEU A 93 -1.40 24.44 5.00
CA LEU A 93 -1.88 24.18 3.66
C LEU A 93 -2.15 22.69 3.48
N PHE A 94 -3.35 22.37 3.00
CA PHE A 94 -3.72 21.03 2.53
C PHE A 94 -4.10 21.16 1.05
N ILE A 95 -3.28 20.57 0.17
CA ILE A 95 -3.52 20.59 -1.28
C ILE A 95 -4.14 19.25 -1.66
N THR A 96 -5.36 19.30 -2.19
CA THR A 96 -5.98 18.15 -2.85
C THR A 96 -5.86 18.34 -4.36
N MET A 97 -4.97 17.58 -5.01
CA MET A 97 -4.97 17.48 -6.47
C MET A 97 -6.04 16.47 -6.89
N ILE A 98 -7.18 17.00 -7.34
CA ILE A 98 -8.18 16.22 -8.04
C ILE A 98 -7.82 16.32 -9.52
N ALA A 99 -7.76 15.23 -10.27
CA ALA A 99 -7.56 15.28 -11.72
C ALA A 99 -8.89 14.89 -12.39
N ASN A 100 -9.49 15.81 -13.13
CA ASN A 100 -10.67 15.52 -13.96
C ASN A 100 -10.23 15.53 -15.43
N LEU A 101 -10.34 14.38 -16.09
CA LEU A 101 -9.96 14.18 -17.50
C LEU A 101 -10.64 15.14 -18.49
N ARG A 102 -11.72 15.83 -18.08
CA ARG A 102 -12.41 16.82 -18.92
C ARG A 102 -11.80 18.21 -18.89
N TRP A 103 -10.88 18.48 -17.97
CA TRP A 103 -10.25 19.79 -17.80
C TRP A 103 -9.42 20.20 -19.02
N PRO A 104 -9.47 21.48 -19.42
CA PRO A 104 -8.77 21.98 -20.60
C PRO A 104 -7.25 21.79 -20.49
N GLU A 105 -6.67 21.95 -19.30
CA GLU A 105 -5.23 21.79 -19.06
C GLU A 105 -4.77 20.35 -19.39
N ILE A 106 -5.61 19.36 -19.09
CA ILE A 106 -5.32 17.96 -19.42
C ILE A 106 -5.46 17.74 -20.92
N LYS A 107 -6.49 18.31 -21.55
CA LYS A 107 -6.71 18.19 -23.01
C LYS A 107 -5.61 18.85 -23.81
N ASP A 108 -5.08 19.98 -23.36
CA ASP A 108 -3.99 20.71 -24.00
C ASP A 108 -2.65 19.96 -23.88
N CYS A 109 -2.53 19.08 -22.86
CA CYS A 109 -1.39 18.16 -22.73
C CYS A 109 -1.52 16.89 -23.60
N LEU A 110 -2.67 16.65 -24.24
CA LEU A 110 -2.86 15.51 -25.15
C LEU A 110 -2.29 15.82 -26.53
N VAL A 111 -1.46 14.92 -27.06
CA VAL A 111 -0.86 15.09 -28.39
C VAL A 111 -1.73 14.40 -29.44
N GLY A 112 -2.25 15.17 -30.40
CA GLY A 112 -2.99 14.65 -31.56
C GLY A 112 -4.37 14.07 -31.21
N ASN A 113 -4.65 12.84 -31.67
CA ASN A 113 -5.97 12.18 -31.56
C ASN A 113 -6.11 11.26 -30.32
N GLN A 114 -5.33 11.53 -29.26
CA GLN A 114 -5.36 10.73 -28.04
C GLN A 114 -6.61 11.02 -27.22
N VAL A 115 -7.28 9.96 -26.76
CA VAL A 115 -8.43 10.06 -25.85
C VAL A 115 -7.92 9.81 -24.43
N PRO A 116 -8.22 10.69 -23.46
CA PRO A 116 -7.85 10.44 -22.07
C PRO A 116 -8.53 9.16 -21.60
N SER A 117 -7.72 8.22 -21.11
CA SER A 117 -8.20 6.97 -20.52
C SER A 117 -8.26 7.13 -19.00
N ASP A 118 -9.28 6.56 -18.39
CA ASP A 118 -9.38 6.35 -16.94
C ASP A 118 -8.42 5.23 -16.49
#